data_AF-A0A9D6MEK8-F1
#
_entry.id   AF-A0A9D6MEK8-F1
#
_cell.length_a   1.000
_cell.length_b   1.000
_cell.length_c   1.000
_cell.angle_alpha   90.00
_cell.angle_beta   90.00
_cell.angle_gamma   90.00
#
_symmetry.space_group_name_H-M   'P 1'
#
loop_
_entity.id
_entity.type
_entity.pdbx_description
1 polymer ?
#
loop_
_entity_poly.entity_id
_entity_poly.type
_entity_poly.pdbx_seq_one_letter_code
_entity_poly.pdbx_strand_id
1 'polypeptide(L)'
;MFTAPPRSVAVPAIERELMNLWKSFGESQPPDAPAVARALVANLVAFVPTTGLADGATETLAKVMRRHPCRAIVLTVDPALTDGEAQASVALACQMVGGWQMCCEHITLTANGLDEDQLPGATLPLLVTDLPTFLWWLGDPPFGSEGFVRLAESSDRIVVDSAAFTDPLGTFTELAVEVATYGHRTAFTDLNWARLTPWRAMVASLYDSRDWRPRLDQLDTVTIEIGGSAPRSPANPAAASLILGWLASRLKWAVERRATNAEGGGLSITLRAGSRPIAGQINFTSSAPPGRLA
;
A
#
# COMPACT_ATOMS: atom_id res chain seq x y z
N MET A 1 14.62 -14.75 0.53
CA MET A 1 15.44 -15.06 -0.66
C MET A 1 14.97 -16.40 -1.17
N PHE A 2 14.75 -16.55 -2.47
CA PHE A 2 14.20 -17.80 -3.03
C PHE A 2 15.17 -18.96 -2.81
N THR A 3 14.62 -20.17 -2.63
CA THR A 3 15.45 -21.38 -2.48
C THR A 3 16.01 -21.88 -3.81
N ALA A 4 15.41 -21.46 -4.92
CA ALA A 4 15.83 -21.77 -6.29
C ALA A 4 15.55 -20.54 -7.19
N PRO A 5 16.24 -20.39 -8.32
CA PRO A 5 15.91 -19.35 -9.29
C PRO A 5 14.45 -19.51 -9.77
N PRO A 6 13.72 -18.40 -9.99
CA PRO A 6 12.38 -18.45 -10.55
C PRO A 6 12.35 -19.21 -11.89
N ARG A 7 11.35 -20.08 -12.07
CA ARG A 7 11.14 -20.82 -13.32
C ARG A 7 10.13 -20.09 -14.19
N SER A 8 10.54 -19.77 -15.42
CA SER A 8 9.64 -19.20 -16.41
C SER A 8 8.57 -20.21 -16.83
N VAL A 9 7.33 -19.74 -16.98
CA VAL A 9 6.15 -20.55 -17.28
C VAL A 9 5.13 -19.73 -18.06
N ALA A 10 4.32 -20.37 -18.90
CA ALA A 10 3.15 -19.73 -19.52
C ALA A 10 2.03 -19.53 -18.48
N VAL A 11 1.28 -18.43 -18.54
CA VAL A 11 0.24 -18.09 -17.56
C VAL A 11 -0.74 -19.25 -17.29
N PRO A 12 -1.29 -19.96 -18.31
CA PRO A 12 -2.22 -21.07 -18.06
C PRO A 12 -1.60 -22.29 -17.36
N ALA A 13 -0.26 -22.36 -17.28
CA ALA A 13 0.47 -23.49 -16.70
C ALA A 13 1.03 -23.21 -15.30
N ILE A 14 0.79 -22.03 -14.72
CA ILE A 14 1.34 -21.60 -13.43
C ILE A 14 1.04 -22.60 -12.30
N GLU A 15 -0.22 -22.97 -12.09
CA GLU A 15 -0.60 -23.90 -11.01
C GLU A 15 0.06 -25.27 -11.18
N ARG A 16 0.16 -25.75 -12.43
CA ARG A 16 0.85 -27.01 -12.73
C ARG A 16 2.33 -26.93 -12.39
N GLU A 17 2.99 -25.82 -12.72
CA GLU A 17 4.42 -25.67 -12.41
C GLU A 17 4.66 -25.46 -10.91
N LEU A 18 3.76 -24.80 -10.18
CA LEU A 18 3.82 -24.76 -8.71
C LEU A 18 3.73 -26.17 -8.09
N MET A 19 2.81 -27.02 -8.57
CA MET A 19 2.74 -28.41 -8.13
C MET A 19 4.03 -29.19 -8.43
N ASN A 20 4.61 -28.98 -9.61
CA ASN A 20 5.90 -29.60 -9.98
C ASN A 20 7.04 -29.13 -9.08
N LEU A 21 7.08 -27.82 -8.75
CA LEU A 21 8.05 -27.25 -7.83
C LEU A 21 7.96 -27.91 -6.46
N TRP A 22 6.76 -28.01 -5.88
CA TRP A 22 6.56 -28.68 -4.60
C TRP A 22 6.99 -30.15 -4.62
N LYS A 23 6.65 -30.88 -5.68
CA LYS A 23 7.07 -32.28 -5.84
C LYS A 23 8.61 -32.40 -5.88
N SER A 24 9.26 -31.63 -6.75
CA SER A 24 10.73 -31.65 -6.88
C SER A 24 11.43 -31.18 -5.61
N PHE A 25 10.83 -30.24 -4.88
CA PHE A 25 11.36 -29.75 -3.62
C PHE A 25 11.29 -30.83 -2.54
N GLY A 26 10.19 -31.58 -2.44
CA GLY A 26 10.07 -32.71 -1.51
C GLY A 26 11.03 -33.85 -1.84
N GLU A 27 11.17 -34.20 -3.12
CA GLU A 27 12.06 -35.28 -3.59
C GLU A 27 13.56 -34.97 -3.41
N SER A 28 13.94 -33.69 -3.36
CA SER A 28 15.34 -33.25 -3.21
C SER A 28 15.79 -33.07 -1.75
N GLN A 29 14.90 -33.23 -0.77
CA GLN A 29 15.27 -33.13 0.65
C GLN A 29 16.09 -34.36 1.09
N PRO A 30 17.17 -34.18 1.85
CA PRO A 30 17.89 -35.29 2.47
C PRO A 30 16.97 -36.04 3.47
N PRO A 31 17.24 -37.33 3.76
CA PRO A 31 16.40 -38.13 4.65
C PRO A 31 16.21 -37.54 6.06
N ASP A 32 17.23 -36.84 6.57
CA ASP A 32 17.24 -36.20 7.88
C ASP A 32 16.81 -34.71 7.83
N ALA A 33 16.27 -34.25 6.70
CA ALA A 33 15.81 -32.88 6.56
C ALA A 33 14.64 -32.58 7.51
N PRO A 34 14.57 -31.35 8.04
CA PRO A 34 13.36 -30.83 8.65
C PRO A 34 12.13 -31.07 7.77
N ALA A 35 11.02 -31.45 8.40
CA ALA A 35 9.76 -31.58 7.68
C ALA A 35 9.37 -30.23 7.03
N VAL A 36 8.96 -30.31 5.77
CA VAL A 36 8.55 -29.15 4.98
C VAL A 36 7.07 -28.88 5.23
N ALA A 37 6.75 -27.68 5.69
CA ALA A 37 5.38 -27.23 5.86
C ALA A 37 4.97 -26.30 4.71
N ARG A 38 3.90 -26.70 4.01
CA ARG A 38 3.10 -25.80 3.16
C ARG A 38 1.93 -25.30 3.99
N ALA A 39 2.11 -24.18 4.69
CA ALA A 39 1.03 -23.47 5.33
C ALA A 39 0.90 -22.11 4.66
N LEU A 40 -0.26 -21.82 4.09
CA LEU A 40 -0.58 -20.51 3.53
C LEU A 40 -1.71 -19.92 4.37
N VAL A 41 -1.56 -18.68 4.82
CA VAL A 41 -2.56 -17.99 5.65
C VAL A 41 -3.20 -16.80 4.94
N ALA A 42 -2.71 -16.43 3.75
CA ALA A 42 -3.22 -15.33 2.95
C ALA A 42 -2.81 -15.46 1.46
N ASN A 43 -3.52 -14.74 0.61
CA ASN A 43 -3.04 -14.29 -0.70
C ASN A 43 -2.52 -12.85 -0.56
N LEU A 44 -1.36 -12.56 -1.14
CA LEU A 44 -0.79 -11.23 -1.15
C LEU A 44 -0.45 -10.83 -2.59
N VAL A 45 -1.32 -10.03 -3.18
CA VAL A 45 -1.17 -9.50 -4.53
C VAL A 45 -0.51 -8.14 -4.44
N ALA A 46 0.56 -7.90 -5.20
CA ALA A 46 1.21 -6.61 -5.30
C ALA A 46 1.16 -6.13 -6.76
N PHE A 47 0.48 -5.02 -7.02
CA PHE A 47 0.58 -4.34 -8.31
C PHE A 47 1.74 -3.35 -8.28
N VAL A 48 2.62 -3.46 -9.27
CA VAL A 48 3.83 -2.66 -9.41
C VAL A 48 3.80 -1.99 -10.79
N PRO A 49 3.80 -0.65 -10.86
CA PRO A 49 3.55 0.07 -12.11
C PRO A 49 4.70 -0.07 -13.12
N THR A 50 5.92 -0.40 -12.67
CA THR A 50 7.07 -0.60 -13.55
C THR A 50 7.95 -1.76 -13.07
N THR A 51 8.60 -2.43 -14.01
CA THR A 51 9.55 -3.51 -13.71
C THR A 51 10.71 -3.08 -12.82
N GLY A 52 11.13 -1.80 -12.90
CA GLY A 52 12.19 -1.24 -12.06
C GLY A 52 11.88 -1.20 -10.55
N LEU A 53 10.60 -1.31 -10.17
CA LEU A 53 10.16 -1.37 -8.76
C LEU A 53 9.87 -2.82 -8.29
N ALA A 54 9.89 -3.79 -9.20
CA ALA A 54 9.50 -5.17 -8.92
C ALA A 54 10.41 -5.86 -7.89
N ASP A 55 11.72 -5.60 -7.96
CA ASP A 55 12.70 -6.15 -7.03
C ASP A 55 12.46 -5.65 -5.59
N GLY A 56 12.16 -4.36 -5.43
CA GLY A 56 11.84 -3.76 -4.13
C GLY A 56 10.53 -4.30 -3.53
N ALA A 57 9.52 -4.49 -4.37
CA ALA A 57 8.27 -5.15 -3.97
C ALA A 57 8.52 -6.61 -3.56
N THR A 58 9.27 -7.36 -4.36
CA THR A 58 9.66 -8.74 -4.09
C THR A 58 10.43 -8.88 -2.79
N GLU A 59 11.38 -8.00 -2.52
CA GLU A 59 12.11 -7.98 -1.26
C GLU A 59 11.16 -7.73 -0.08
N THR A 60 10.26 -6.76 -0.21
CA THR A 60 9.26 -6.44 0.82
C THR A 60 8.35 -7.64 1.11
N LEU A 61 7.79 -8.27 0.07
CA LEU A 61 6.97 -9.47 0.19
C LEU A 61 7.76 -10.63 0.82
N ALA A 62 9.03 -10.79 0.46
CA ALA A 62 9.89 -11.78 1.11
C ALA A 62 10.04 -11.53 2.61
N LYS A 63 10.05 -10.27 3.08
CA LYS A 63 10.04 -9.96 4.52
C LYS A 63 8.69 -10.31 5.17
N VAL A 64 7.58 -10.08 4.48
CA VAL A 64 6.22 -10.42 4.97
C VAL A 64 6.05 -11.94 5.08
N MET A 65 6.41 -12.68 4.02
CA MET A 65 6.39 -14.14 3.99
C MET A 65 7.22 -14.78 5.11
N ARG A 66 8.20 -14.06 5.67
CA ARG A 66 8.94 -14.54 6.85
C ARG A 66 8.09 -14.74 8.09
N ARG A 67 7.05 -13.93 8.24
CA ARG A 67 6.19 -13.93 9.42
C ARG A 67 4.77 -14.41 9.13
N HIS A 68 4.34 -14.27 7.88
CA HIS A 68 3.01 -14.61 7.40
C HIS A 68 3.14 -15.44 6.13
N PRO A 69 3.23 -16.77 6.25
CA PRO A 69 3.33 -17.65 5.09
C PRO A 69 2.15 -17.45 4.14
N CYS A 70 2.40 -17.06 2.89
CA CYS A 70 1.34 -16.67 1.95
C CYS A 70 1.70 -17.04 0.51
N ARG A 71 0.69 -17.03 -0.37
CA ARG A 71 0.95 -16.98 -1.81
C ARG A 71 1.13 -15.53 -2.20
N ALA A 72 2.33 -15.16 -2.61
CA ALA A 72 2.65 -13.84 -3.11
C ALA A 72 2.52 -13.79 -4.63
N ILE A 73 1.79 -12.82 -5.16
CA ILE A 73 1.61 -12.59 -6.60
C ILE A 73 2.06 -11.17 -6.91
N VAL A 74 3.16 -11.01 -7.63
CA VAL A 74 3.67 -9.71 -8.09
C VAL A 74 3.21 -9.49 -9.52
N LEU A 75 2.36 -8.49 -9.72
CA LEU A 75 1.90 -8.04 -11.02
C LEU A 75 2.74 -6.83 -11.42
N THR A 76 3.37 -6.90 -12.59
CA THR A 76 4.20 -5.81 -13.14
C THR A 76 3.78 -5.50 -14.55
N VAL A 77 3.83 -4.22 -14.94
CA VAL A 77 3.65 -3.79 -16.32
C VAL A 77 5.01 -3.46 -16.93
N ASP A 78 5.29 -4.05 -18.10
CA ASP A 78 6.44 -3.69 -18.91
C ASP A 78 5.97 -3.11 -20.26
N PRO A 79 6.12 -1.79 -20.48
CA PRO A 79 5.71 -1.15 -21.72
C PRO A 79 6.65 -1.49 -22.90
N ALA A 80 7.82 -2.08 -22.66
CA ALA A 80 8.76 -2.48 -23.71
C ALA A 80 8.42 -3.85 -24.31
N LEU A 81 7.61 -4.66 -23.63
CA LEU A 81 7.01 -5.83 -24.23
C LEU A 81 6.04 -5.33 -25.30
N THR A 82 6.23 -5.75 -26.55
CA THR A 82 5.31 -5.49 -27.67
C THR A 82 4.99 -6.84 -28.31
N ASP A 83 3.71 -7.09 -28.61
CA ASP A 83 3.21 -8.30 -29.30
C ASP A 83 3.68 -9.67 -28.74
N GLY A 84 3.60 -9.87 -27.41
CA GLY A 84 3.88 -11.16 -26.77
C GLY A 84 2.88 -11.57 -25.68
N GLU A 85 2.74 -12.89 -25.46
CA GLU A 85 2.02 -13.46 -24.31
C GLU A 85 2.64 -12.96 -22.99
N ALA A 86 1.80 -12.71 -21.98
CA ALA A 86 2.25 -12.31 -20.65
C ALA A 86 3.29 -13.30 -20.10
N GLN A 87 4.38 -12.78 -19.56
CA GLN A 87 5.45 -13.61 -18.99
C GLN A 87 5.10 -13.94 -17.54
N ALA A 88 5.27 -15.19 -17.15
CA ALA A 88 5.12 -15.60 -15.76
C ALA A 88 6.38 -16.32 -15.27
N SER A 89 6.67 -16.17 -13.99
CA SER A 89 7.62 -17.03 -13.31
C SER A 89 7.12 -17.44 -11.95
N VAL A 90 7.52 -18.63 -11.51
CA VAL A 90 7.14 -19.21 -10.22
C VAL A 90 8.38 -19.63 -9.45
N ALA A 91 8.32 -19.43 -8.13
CA ALA A 91 9.38 -19.82 -7.21
C ALA A 91 8.81 -20.25 -5.86
N LEU A 92 9.58 -21.06 -5.14
CA LEU A 92 9.36 -21.29 -3.72
C LEU A 92 10.28 -20.37 -2.91
N ALA A 93 9.69 -19.69 -1.92
CA ALA A 93 10.41 -18.88 -0.95
C ALA A 93 10.38 -19.62 0.39
N CYS A 94 11.48 -20.29 0.74
CA CYS A 94 11.56 -21.04 1.98
C CYS A 94 12.51 -20.43 3.02
N GLN A 95 12.26 -20.81 4.27
CA GLN A 95 13.01 -20.37 5.44
C GLN A 95 12.88 -21.40 6.56
N MET A 96 13.80 -21.34 7.52
CA MET A 96 13.73 -22.15 8.73
C MET A 96 13.01 -21.40 9.85
N VAL A 97 11.96 -22.01 10.42
CA VAL A 97 11.22 -21.47 11.57
C VAL A 97 10.98 -22.58 12.59
N GLY A 98 11.53 -22.44 13.78
CA GLY A 98 11.27 -23.37 14.90
C GLY A 98 11.61 -24.84 14.58
N GLY A 99 12.65 -25.08 13.79
CA GLY A 99 13.04 -26.44 13.37
C GLY A 99 12.27 -26.99 12.17
N TRP A 100 11.34 -26.23 11.58
CA TRP A 100 10.60 -26.59 10.36
C TRP A 100 11.10 -25.77 9.17
N GLN A 101 11.05 -26.36 7.97
CA GLN A 101 11.24 -25.61 6.73
C GLN A 101 9.89 -25.13 6.21
N MET A 102 9.62 -23.83 6.36
CA MET A 102 8.40 -23.19 5.88
C MET A 102 8.63 -22.64 4.49
N CYS A 103 7.81 -23.05 3.52
CA CYS A 103 7.90 -22.61 2.13
C CYS A 103 6.62 -21.88 1.71
N CYS A 104 6.80 -20.75 1.04
CA CYS A 104 5.76 -19.92 0.45
C CYS A 104 5.85 -19.96 -1.07
N GLU A 105 4.77 -19.61 -1.73
CA GLU A 105 4.72 -19.53 -3.19
C GLU A 105 4.90 -18.09 -3.61
N HIS A 106 5.74 -17.88 -4.61
CA HIS A 106 5.93 -16.58 -5.24
C HIS A 106 5.65 -16.73 -6.72
N ILE A 107 4.77 -15.90 -7.23
CA ILE A 107 4.39 -15.82 -8.63
C ILE A 107 4.70 -14.39 -9.08
N THR A 108 5.43 -14.25 -10.17
CA THR A 108 5.61 -12.96 -10.85
C THR A 108 4.90 -13.03 -12.19
N LEU A 109 4.05 -12.05 -12.47
CA LEU A 109 3.38 -11.86 -13.73
C LEU A 109 3.83 -10.53 -14.32
N THR A 110 4.42 -10.58 -15.50
CA THR A 110 4.80 -9.41 -16.28
C THR A 110 3.87 -9.30 -17.48
N ALA A 111 3.03 -8.30 -17.38
CA ALA A 111 2.08 -7.85 -18.35
C ALA A 111 2.76 -7.13 -19.51
N ASN A 112 2.43 -7.51 -20.75
CA ASN A 112 2.71 -6.69 -21.93
C ASN A 112 1.72 -5.52 -21.93
N GLY A 113 2.18 -4.35 -21.46
CA GLY A 113 1.38 -3.13 -21.44
C GLY A 113 -0.08 -3.37 -21.03
N LEU A 114 -0.35 -4.35 -20.13
CA LEU A 114 -1.71 -4.83 -19.93
C LEU A 114 -2.52 -3.62 -19.51
N ASP A 115 -3.62 -3.42 -20.23
CA ASP A 115 -4.70 -2.64 -19.69
C ASP A 115 -5.03 -3.23 -18.31
N GLU A 116 -5.19 -2.38 -17.31
CA GLU A 116 -5.43 -2.80 -15.93
C GLU A 116 -6.65 -3.72 -15.84
N ASP A 117 -7.57 -3.56 -16.80
CA ASP A 117 -8.75 -4.39 -17.05
C ASP A 117 -8.45 -5.88 -17.31
N GLN A 118 -7.23 -6.22 -17.75
CA GLN A 118 -6.80 -7.60 -17.99
C GLN A 118 -6.15 -8.25 -16.76
N LEU A 119 -5.70 -7.46 -15.78
CA LEU A 119 -5.06 -7.96 -14.55
C LEU A 119 -5.91 -8.96 -13.76
N PRO A 120 -7.23 -8.77 -13.59
CA PRO A 120 -8.05 -9.74 -12.86
C PRO A 120 -8.07 -11.10 -13.54
N GLY A 121 -8.06 -11.16 -14.88
CA GLY A 121 -8.10 -12.42 -15.64
C GLY A 121 -6.90 -13.31 -15.36
N ALA A 122 -5.72 -12.71 -15.19
CA ALA A 122 -4.49 -13.44 -14.86
C ALA A 122 -4.33 -13.70 -13.34
N THR A 123 -4.91 -12.85 -12.49
CA THR A 123 -4.67 -12.87 -11.04
C THR A 123 -5.68 -13.72 -10.28
N LEU A 124 -6.98 -13.53 -10.55
CA LEU A 124 -8.05 -14.15 -9.76
C LEU A 124 -8.00 -15.68 -9.77
N PRO A 125 -7.69 -16.37 -10.89
CA PRO A 125 -7.56 -17.83 -10.89
C PRO A 125 -6.40 -18.36 -10.06
N LEU A 126 -5.43 -17.51 -9.70
CA LEU A 126 -4.25 -17.88 -8.90
C LEU A 126 -4.44 -17.62 -7.41
N LEU A 127 -5.57 -17.06 -6.98
CA LEU A 127 -5.87 -16.89 -5.57
C LEU A 127 -6.19 -18.26 -4.95
N VAL A 128 -5.57 -18.54 -3.81
CA VAL A 128 -5.93 -19.70 -2.99
C VAL A 128 -7.29 -19.43 -2.35
N THR A 129 -8.26 -20.29 -2.65
CA THR A 129 -9.62 -20.19 -2.10
C THR A 129 -9.62 -20.25 -0.58
N ASP A 130 -10.60 -19.59 0.05
CA ASP A 130 -10.79 -19.52 1.51
C ASP A 130 -9.67 -18.84 2.31
N LEU A 131 -8.67 -18.23 1.64
CA LEU A 131 -7.66 -17.40 2.29
C LEU A 131 -7.95 -15.92 2.09
N PRO A 132 -7.69 -15.08 3.12
CA PRO A 132 -7.85 -13.64 2.98
C PRO A 132 -6.89 -13.09 1.93
N THR A 133 -7.39 -12.20 1.08
CA THR A 133 -6.67 -11.59 -0.04
C THR A 133 -6.34 -10.14 0.26
N PHE A 134 -5.06 -9.83 0.20
CA PHE A 134 -4.52 -8.49 0.37
C PHE A 134 -4.00 -7.99 -0.97
N LEU A 135 -4.53 -6.86 -1.45
CA LEU A 135 -4.07 -6.18 -2.65
C LEU A 135 -3.24 -4.96 -2.25
N TRP A 136 -1.94 -5.02 -2.47
CA TRP A 136 -1.03 -3.90 -2.30
C TRP A 136 -0.80 -3.20 -3.64
N TRP A 137 -1.24 -1.95 -3.75
CA TRP A 137 -1.05 -1.13 -4.94
C TRP A 137 0.10 -0.14 -4.72
N LEU A 138 1.15 -0.23 -5.55
CA LEU A 138 2.26 0.73 -5.51
C LEU A 138 1.98 1.90 -6.46
N GLY A 139 2.18 3.13 -5.97
CA GLY A 139 1.92 4.35 -6.74
C GLY A 139 0.44 4.75 -6.68
N ASP A 140 -0.07 5.28 -7.79
CA ASP A 140 -1.44 5.75 -7.91
C ASP A 140 -2.37 4.60 -8.33
N PRO A 141 -3.38 4.25 -7.51
CA PRO A 141 -4.41 3.32 -7.92
C PRO A 141 -5.33 3.96 -8.96
N PRO A 142 -5.70 3.25 -10.03
CA PRO A 142 -6.61 3.69 -11.08
C PRO A 142 -8.06 3.53 -10.61
N PHE A 143 -8.42 4.27 -9.56
CA PHE A 143 -9.74 4.17 -8.95
C PHE A 143 -10.86 4.33 -9.99
N GLY A 144 -11.90 3.50 -9.87
CA GLY A 144 -12.99 3.42 -10.84
C GLY A 144 -12.71 2.63 -12.13
N SER A 145 -11.49 2.19 -12.44
CA SER A 145 -11.24 1.31 -13.60
C SER A 145 -11.86 -0.08 -13.40
N GLU A 146 -12.29 -0.74 -14.48
CA GLU A 146 -12.95 -2.05 -14.37
C GLU A 146 -12.00 -3.09 -13.76
N GLY A 147 -10.74 -3.09 -14.20
CA GLY A 147 -9.69 -3.94 -13.66
C GLY A 147 -9.46 -3.75 -12.17
N PHE A 148 -9.35 -2.51 -11.72
CA PHE A 148 -9.19 -2.21 -10.29
C PHE A 148 -10.40 -2.66 -9.50
N VAL A 149 -11.62 -2.32 -9.93
CA VAL A 149 -12.85 -2.68 -9.23
C VAL A 149 -12.95 -4.20 -9.07
N ARG A 150 -12.67 -4.98 -10.12
CA ARG A 150 -12.73 -6.45 -10.04
C ARG A 150 -11.71 -7.05 -9.07
N LEU A 151 -10.50 -6.50 -9.01
CA LEU A 151 -9.49 -6.90 -8.03
C LEU A 151 -9.87 -6.47 -6.61
N ALA A 152 -10.40 -5.25 -6.45
CA ALA A 152 -10.86 -4.69 -5.19
C ALA A 152 -11.97 -5.54 -4.57
N GLU A 153 -13.00 -5.90 -5.36
CA GLU A 153 -14.12 -6.73 -4.91
C GLU A 153 -13.72 -8.15 -4.53
N SER A 154 -12.59 -8.63 -5.07
CA SER A 154 -12.00 -9.95 -4.78
C SER A 154 -10.97 -9.89 -3.65
N SER A 155 -10.79 -8.73 -3.02
CA SER A 155 -9.82 -8.49 -1.96
C SER A 155 -10.50 -8.15 -0.64
N ASP A 156 -10.03 -8.73 0.46
CA ASP A 156 -10.46 -8.39 1.81
C ASP A 156 -9.83 -7.08 2.30
N ARG A 157 -8.64 -6.76 1.80
CA ARG A 157 -7.93 -5.52 2.13
C ARG A 157 -7.12 -4.96 0.98
N ILE A 158 -7.32 -3.68 0.70
CA ILE A 158 -6.48 -2.88 -0.18
C ILE A 158 -5.47 -2.11 0.66
N VAL A 159 -4.21 -2.15 0.26
CA VAL A 159 -3.08 -1.44 0.87
C VAL A 159 -2.52 -0.46 -0.15
N VAL A 160 -2.47 0.81 0.22
CA VAL A 160 -1.87 1.89 -0.57
C VAL A 160 -0.80 2.59 0.24
N ASP A 161 0.01 3.41 -0.43
CA ASP A 161 0.93 4.32 0.25
C ASP A 161 0.77 5.73 -0.33
N SER A 162 0.04 6.60 0.37
CA SER A 162 -0.22 7.96 -0.11
C SER A 162 1.02 8.84 -0.20
N ALA A 163 2.14 8.45 0.43
CA ALA A 163 3.41 9.14 0.25
C ALA A 163 4.00 8.94 -1.17
N ALA A 164 3.49 7.96 -1.92
CA ALA A 164 3.88 7.69 -3.30
C ALA A 164 2.88 8.23 -4.33
N PHE A 165 1.78 8.86 -3.91
CA PHE A 165 0.80 9.43 -4.85
C PHE A 165 1.39 10.62 -5.61
N THR A 166 1.11 10.66 -6.92
CA THR A 166 1.55 11.75 -7.80
C THR A 166 0.72 13.01 -7.58
N ASP A 167 -0.60 12.88 -7.42
CA ASP A 167 -1.50 13.95 -6.96
C ASP A 167 -2.25 13.52 -5.70
N PRO A 168 -1.64 13.67 -4.51
CA PRO A 168 -2.24 13.20 -3.27
C PRO A 168 -3.65 13.74 -2.99
N LEU A 169 -3.97 14.98 -3.40
CA LEU A 169 -5.28 15.56 -3.10
C LEU A 169 -6.38 15.00 -4.00
N GLY A 170 -6.08 14.85 -5.30
CA GLY A 170 -6.97 14.18 -6.26
C GLY A 170 -7.19 12.73 -5.83
N THR A 171 -6.11 11.98 -5.64
CA THR A 171 -6.16 10.57 -5.27
C THR A 171 -6.84 10.33 -3.92
N PHE A 172 -6.72 11.21 -2.92
CA PHE A 172 -7.50 11.09 -1.68
C PHE A 172 -9.01 11.30 -1.90
N THR A 173 -9.38 12.16 -2.84
CA THR A 173 -10.80 12.39 -3.17
C THR A 173 -11.40 11.14 -3.81
N GLU A 174 -10.68 10.53 -4.75
CA GLU A 174 -11.06 9.26 -5.36
C GLU A 174 -11.07 8.11 -4.34
N LEU A 175 -10.03 7.98 -3.52
CA LEU A 175 -9.97 6.99 -2.45
C LEU A 175 -11.14 7.14 -1.46
N ALA A 176 -11.57 8.37 -1.15
CA ALA A 176 -12.73 8.59 -0.29
C ALA A 176 -14.04 8.07 -0.91
N VAL A 177 -14.20 8.19 -2.24
CA VAL A 177 -15.33 7.61 -2.98
C VAL A 177 -15.28 6.09 -2.93
N GLU A 178 -14.10 5.51 -3.14
CA GLU A 178 -13.87 4.06 -3.10
C GLU A 178 -14.15 3.48 -1.71
N VAL A 179 -13.66 4.12 -0.64
CA VAL A 179 -13.95 3.72 0.74
C VAL A 179 -15.45 3.84 1.05
N ALA A 180 -16.13 4.89 0.57
CA ALA A 180 -17.57 5.03 0.77
C ALA A 180 -18.37 3.94 0.01
N THR A 181 -17.88 3.53 -1.16
CA THR A 181 -18.55 2.56 -2.03
C THR A 181 -18.30 1.12 -1.56
N TYR A 182 -17.04 0.75 -1.33
CA TYR A 182 -16.61 -0.63 -1.08
C TYR A 182 -16.17 -0.90 0.35
N GLY A 183 -16.05 0.11 1.21
CA GLY A 183 -15.51 -0.01 2.58
C GLY A 183 -16.30 -0.94 3.50
N HIS A 184 -17.51 -1.32 3.12
CA HIS A 184 -18.34 -2.31 3.83
C HIS A 184 -17.93 -3.77 3.54
N ARG A 185 -17.22 -4.03 2.43
CA ARG A 185 -16.72 -5.35 2.00
C ARG A 185 -15.20 -5.44 2.08
N THR A 186 -14.50 -4.39 1.67
CA THR A 186 -13.04 -4.36 1.54
C THR A 186 -12.48 -3.29 2.46
N ALA A 187 -11.53 -3.68 3.31
CA ALA A 187 -10.83 -2.72 4.17
C ALA A 187 -9.77 -1.94 3.37
N PHE A 188 -9.62 -0.66 3.63
CA PHE A 188 -8.54 0.15 3.05
C PHE A 188 -7.51 0.51 4.12
N THR A 189 -6.23 0.34 3.79
CA THR A 189 -5.09 0.68 4.64
C THR A 189 -4.12 1.57 3.88
N ASP A 190 -3.76 2.70 4.48
CA ASP A 190 -2.68 3.55 3.99
C ASP A 190 -1.43 3.38 4.86
N LEU A 191 -0.31 2.98 4.25
CA LEU A 191 0.98 2.83 4.93
C LEU A 191 1.53 4.16 5.44
N ASN A 192 1.24 5.27 4.74
CA ASN A 192 1.61 6.60 5.20
C ASN A 192 0.88 6.97 6.49
N TRP A 193 -0.42 6.69 6.54
CA TRP A 193 -1.23 6.85 7.75
C TRP A 193 -0.72 6.03 8.94
N ALA A 194 -0.25 4.81 8.67
CA ALA A 194 0.38 3.97 9.69
C ALA A 194 1.68 4.60 10.23
N ARG A 195 2.54 5.14 9.35
CA ARG A 195 3.77 5.85 9.75
C ARG A 195 3.50 7.10 10.58
N LEU A 196 2.33 7.71 10.45
CA LEU A 196 1.91 8.88 11.23
C LEU A 196 1.36 8.54 12.63
N THR A 197 1.29 7.27 13.03
CA THR A 197 0.78 6.87 14.35
C THR A 197 1.51 7.56 15.52
N PRO A 198 2.86 7.64 15.56
CA PRO A 198 3.56 8.33 16.65
C PRO A 198 3.25 9.83 16.70
N TRP A 199 3.14 10.48 15.54
CA TRP A 199 2.76 11.89 15.43
C TRP A 199 1.36 12.15 15.99
N ARG A 200 0.39 11.31 15.62
CA ARG A 200 -0.98 11.41 16.16
C ARG A 200 -1.03 11.19 17.66
N ALA A 201 -0.29 10.21 18.16
CA ALA A 201 -0.20 9.96 19.60
C ALA A 201 0.39 11.15 20.35
N MET A 202 1.47 11.75 19.83
CA MET A 202 2.08 12.94 20.42
C MET A 202 1.12 14.13 20.44
N VAL A 203 0.47 14.45 19.32
CA VAL A 203 -0.49 15.57 19.23
C VAL A 203 -1.66 15.35 20.20
N ALA A 204 -2.21 14.13 20.28
CA ALA A 204 -3.29 13.80 21.21
C ALA A 204 -2.84 13.97 22.68
N SER A 205 -1.61 13.54 23.00
CA SER A 205 -1.10 13.59 24.39
C SER A 205 -1.03 14.99 24.99
N LEU A 206 -0.88 16.03 24.16
CA LEU A 206 -0.90 17.43 24.60
C LEU A 206 -2.25 17.84 25.23
N TYR A 207 -3.32 17.11 24.95
CA TYR A 207 -4.69 17.39 25.41
C TYR A 207 -5.27 16.29 26.31
N ASP A 208 -4.43 15.36 26.79
CA ASP A 208 -4.88 14.28 27.67
C ASP A 208 -5.29 14.79 29.06
N SER A 209 -4.67 15.88 29.54
CA SER A 209 -4.97 16.46 30.84
C SER A 209 -6.36 17.13 30.86
N ARG A 210 -7.02 17.10 32.03
CA ARG A 210 -8.33 17.74 32.22
C ARG A 210 -8.30 19.25 31.99
N ASP A 211 -7.17 19.89 32.26
CA ASP A 211 -7.00 21.35 32.12
C ASP A 211 -6.75 21.77 30.67
N TRP A 212 -6.09 20.91 29.89
CA TRP A 212 -5.78 21.17 28.49
C TRP A 212 -6.90 20.74 27.53
N ARG A 213 -7.64 19.68 27.85
CA ARG A 213 -8.70 19.15 26.97
C ARG A 213 -9.74 20.19 26.50
N PRO A 214 -10.26 21.10 27.35
CA PRO A 214 -11.20 22.13 26.91
C PRO A 214 -10.61 23.15 25.92
N ARG A 215 -9.28 23.22 25.79
CA ARG A 215 -8.63 24.12 24.83
C ARG A 215 -8.72 23.62 23.39
N LEU A 216 -9.09 22.36 23.15
CA LEU A 216 -9.36 21.86 21.80
C LEU A 216 -10.45 22.68 21.10
N ASP A 217 -11.47 23.10 21.85
CA ASP A 217 -12.58 23.90 21.32
C ASP A 217 -12.17 25.35 20.96
N GLN A 218 -10.98 25.78 21.41
CA GLN A 218 -10.43 27.11 21.19
C GLN A 218 -9.45 27.15 20.00
N LEU A 219 -9.11 26.01 19.41
CA LEU A 219 -8.22 25.95 18.24
C LEU A 219 -8.83 26.70 17.06
N ASP A 220 -8.15 27.74 16.60
CA ASP A 220 -8.51 28.54 15.42
C ASP A 220 -7.57 28.32 14.23
N THR A 221 -6.39 27.76 14.47
CA THR A 221 -5.33 27.61 13.48
C THR A 221 -4.60 26.29 13.69
N VAL A 222 -4.27 25.62 12.59
CA VAL A 222 -3.39 24.45 12.55
C VAL A 222 -2.37 24.68 11.45
N THR A 223 -1.09 24.74 11.82
CA THR A 223 0.03 24.83 10.87
C THR A 223 0.84 23.54 10.92
N ILE A 224 1.13 22.97 9.75
CA ILE A 224 1.93 21.77 9.59
C ILE A 224 3.10 22.10 8.67
N GLU A 225 4.32 21.97 9.19
CA GLU A 225 5.55 22.15 8.43
C GLU A 225 6.10 20.79 7.99
N ILE A 226 6.30 20.61 6.70
CA ILE A 226 6.89 19.41 6.11
C ILE A 226 8.33 19.73 5.71
N GLY A 227 9.27 19.10 6.40
CA GLY A 227 10.68 19.13 6.04
C GLY A 227 11.00 18.19 4.87
N GLY A 228 12.08 18.49 4.14
CA GLY A 228 12.66 17.55 3.17
C GLY A 228 12.13 17.64 1.74
N SER A 229 11.54 18.78 1.35
CA SER A 229 11.35 19.06 -0.08
C SER A 229 12.72 19.27 -0.72
N ALA A 230 13.32 18.18 -1.21
CA ALA A 230 14.55 18.26 -1.99
C ALA A 230 14.25 18.99 -3.31
N PRO A 231 15.20 19.73 -3.91
CA PRO A 231 14.98 20.47 -5.16
C PRO A 231 14.47 19.61 -6.34
N ARG A 232 14.54 18.28 -6.22
CA ARG A 232 14.17 17.29 -7.25
C ARG A 232 13.01 16.38 -6.86
N SER A 233 12.40 16.56 -5.69
CA SER A 233 11.21 15.80 -5.29
C SER A 233 10.06 16.79 -5.15
N PRO A 234 8.97 16.62 -5.91
CA PRO A 234 7.82 17.49 -5.76
C PRO A 234 7.31 17.42 -4.31
N ALA A 235 6.92 18.58 -3.80
CA ALA A 235 6.32 18.72 -2.49
C ALA A 235 5.10 17.78 -2.37
N ASN A 236 5.16 16.76 -1.49
CA ASN A 236 4.05 15.83 -1.28
C ASN A 236 3.27 16.19 0.00
N PRO A 237 2.04 16.73 -0.10
CA PRO A 237 1.24 17.12 1.05
C PRO A 237 0.49 15.97 1.74
N ALA A 238 0.65 14.72 1.30
CA ALA A 238 -0.17 13.59 1.75
C ALA A 238 -0.15 13.44 3.27
N ALA A 239 1.04 13.41 3.87
CA ALA A 239 1.21 13.19 5.29
C ALA A 239 0.55 14.29 6.14
N ALA A 240 0.76 15.56 5.78
CA ALA A 240 0.13 16.68 6.49
C ALA A 240 -1.38 16.73 6.25
N SER A 241 -1.84 16.41 5.05
CA SER A 241 -3.26 16.36 4.72
C SER A 241 -3.99 15.30 5.56
N LEU A 242 -3.36 14.14 5.78
CA LEU A 242 -3.89 13.09 6.67
C LEU A 242 -3.97 13.54 8.13
N ILE A 243 -2.93 14.21 8.66
CA ILE A 243 -2.96 14.75 10.03
C ILE A 243 -4.05 15.81 10.19
N LEU A 244 -4.14 16.76 9.24
CA LEU A 244 -5.17 17.80 9.29
C LEU A 244 -6.58 17.20 9.15
N GLY A 245 -6.76 16.25 8.24
CA GLY A 245 -8.02 15.53 8.06
C GLY A 245 -8.42 14.72 9.29
N TRP A 246 -7.44 14.15 10.00
CA TRP A 246 -7.66 13.47 11.27
C TRP A 246 -8.14 14.41 12.38
N LEU A 247 -7.48 15.55 12.56
CA LEU A 247 -7.91 16.58 13.51
C LEU A 247 -9.32 17.05 13.18
N ALA A 248 -9.58 17.38 11.91
CA ALA A 248 -10.90 17.76 11.45
C ALA A 248 -11.95 16.68 11.72
N SER A 249 -11.63 15.40 11.46
CA SER A 249 -12.53 14.27 11.75
C SER A 249 -12.83 14.14 13.25
N ARG A 250 -11.83 14.24 14.13
CA ARG A 250 -12.01 14.09 15.58
C ARG A 250 -12.73 15.28 16.22
N LEU A 251 -12.45 16.48 15.73
CA LEU A 251 -13.01 17.74 16.24
C LEU A 251 -14.27 18.19 15.49
N LYS A 252 -14.77 17.36 14.57
CA LYS A 252 -15.98 17.58 13.76
C LYS A 252 -15.93 18.86 12.96
N TRP A 253 -14.77 19.17 12.39
CA TRP A 253 -14.59 20.30 11.49
C TRP A 253 -14.99 19.93 10.07
N ALA A 254 -15.76 20.81 9.42
CA ALA A 254 -16.11 20.68 8.01
C ALA A 254 -15.09 21.42 7.15
N VAL A 255 -14.69 20.84 6.02
CA VAL A 255 -13.86 21.53 5.02
C VAL A 255 -14.75 22.43 4.17
N GLU A 256 -14.43 23.71 4.07
CA GLU A 256 -15.14 24.66 3.21
C GLU A 256 -14.41 24.94 1.90
N ARG A 257 -13.10 25.19 2.00
CA ARG A 257 -12.30 25.63 0.86
C ARG A 257 -10.88 25.12 0.97
N ARG A 258 -10.31 24.77 -0.17
CA ARG A 258 -8.87 24.47 -0.33
C ARG A 258 -8.31 25.41 -1.38
N ALA A 259 -7.12 25.95 -1.14
CA ALA A 259 -6.38 26.76 -2.09
C ALA A 259 -4.90 26.35 -2.04
N THR A 260 -4.29 26.20 -3.21
CA THR A 260 -2.85 26.03 -3.32
C THR A 260 -2.18 27.40 -3.24
N ASN A 261 -1.12 27.51 -2.44
CA ASN A 261 -0.36 28.73 -2.32
C ASN A 261 0.56 28.83 -3.55
N ALA A 262 0.46 29.93 -4.30
CA ALA A 262 1.26 30.16 -5.50
C ALA A 262 2.77 30.21 -5.21
N GLU A 263 3.14 30.65 -4.00
CA GLU A 263 4.53 30.70 -3.53
C GLU A 263 4.82 29.49 -2.61
N GLY A 264 5.85 28.70 -2.93
CA GLY A 264 6.34 27.61 -2.08
C GLY A 264 5.54 26.31 -2.10
N GLY A 265 4.47 26.23 -2.91
CA GLY A 265 3.70 24.99 -3.11
C GLY A 265 2.90 24.50 -1.90
N GLY A 266 2.76 25.32 -0.86
CA GLY A 266 1.97 25.02 0.34
C GLY A 266 0.46 24.98 0.08
N LEU A 267 -0.31 24.58 1.08
CA LEU A 267 -1.78 24.56 1.02
C LEU A 267 -2.41 25.37 2.13
N SER A 268 -3.37 26.21 1.75
CA SER A 268 -4.29 26.88 2.65
C SER A 268 -5.64 26.16 2.62
N ILE A 269 -6.10 25.70 3.78
CA ILE A 269 -7.39 25.04 3.95
C ILE A 269 -8.25 25.85 4.92
N THR A 270 -9.48 26.19 4.52
CA THR A 270 -10.48 26.78 5.40
C THR A 270 -11.41 25.68 5.91
N LEU A 271 -11.45 25.53 7.22
CA LEU A 271 -12.27 24.58 7.96
C LEU A 271 -13.32 25.34 8.81
N ARG A 272 -14.35 24.66 9.30
CA ARG A 272 -15.32 25.21 10.27
C ARG A 272 -15.61 24.29 11.44
N ALA A 273 -15.59 24.84 12.64
CA ALA A 273 -16.22 24.27 13.83
C ALA A 273 -17.55 24.99 14.09
N GLY A 274 -18.66 24.43 13.59
CA GLY A 274 -19.94 25.14 13.60
C GLY A 274 -19.86 26.43 12.78
N SER A 275 -20.09 27.59 13.39
CA SER A 275 -19.95 28.89 12.73
C SER A 275 -18.53 29.44 12.72
N ARG A 276 -17.62 28.89 13.54
CA ARG A 276 -16.27 29.44 13.74
C ARG A 276 -15.31 28.95 12.64
N PRO A 277 -14.62 29.86 11.93
CA PRO A 277 -13.61 29.47 10.95
C PRO A 277 -12.36 28.93 11.64
N ILE A 278 -11.71 27.98 10.98
CA ILE A 278 -10.43 27.40 11.39
C ILE A 278 -9.48 27.43 10.19
N ALA A 279 -8.29 27.99 10.38
CA ALA A 279 -7.27 28.11 9.36
C ALA A 279 -6.32 26.89 9.40
N GLY A 280 -6.33 26.08 8.35
CA GLY A 280 -5.32 25.05 8.12
C GLY A 280 -4.24 25.56 7.17
N GLN A 281 -2.97 25.37 7.52
CA GLN A 281 -1.82 25.73 6.71
C GLN A 281 -0.86 24.54 6.61
N ILE A 282 -0.49 24.16 5.40
CA ILE A 282 0.53 23.14 5.12
C ILE A 282 1.66 23.82 4.38
N ASN A 283 2.84 23.86 4.99
CA ASN A 283 4.01 24.54 4.46
C ASN A 283 5.13 23.55 4.18
N PHE A 284 5.86 23.77 3.08
CA PHE A 284 7.06 23.01 2.75
C PHE A 284 8.29 23.85 3.09
N THR A 285 9.26 23.24 3.77
CA THR A 285 10.47 23.93 4.20
C THR A 285 11.71 23.09 3.88
N SER A 286 12.74 23.78 3.40
CA SER A 286 14.07 23.21 3.14
C SER A 286 14.94 23.12 4.40
N SER A 287 14.50 23.74 5.51
CA SER A 287 15.33 23.96 6.71
C SER A 287 14.75 23.39 8.00
N ALA A 288 13.60 22.72 7.99
CA ALA A 288 13.05 22.17 9.22
C ALA A 288 13.95 21.05 9.78
N PRO A 289 14.47 21.18 11.01
CA PRO A 289 14.90 20.01 11.75
C PRO A 289 13.67 19.11 11.96
N PRO A 290 13.79 17.78 11.84
CA PRO A 290 12.67 16.88 12.10
C PRO A 290 12.13 17.13 13.52
N GLY A 291 10.81 17.33 13.66
CA GLY A 291 10.17 17.40 14.99
C GLY A 291 9.55 18.73 15.43
N ARG A 292 9.46 19.78 14.59
CA ARG A 292 8.83 21.05 15.01
C ARG A 292 7.31 21.06 14.75
N LEU A 293 6.53 21.12 15.83
CA LEU A 293 5.16 21.62 15.84
C LEU A 293 5.23 23.04 16.40
N ALA A 294 4.81 24.04 15.63
CA ALA A 294 4.61 25.41 16.10
C ALA A 294 3.11 25.73 16.02
#